data_AF-A0AAU1NRH8-F1
#
_entry.id   AF-A0AAU1NRH8-F1
#
_cell.length_a   1.000
_cell.length_b   1.000
_cell.length_c   1.000
_cell.angle_alpha   90.00
_cell.angle_beta   90.00
_cell.angle_gamma   90.00
#
_symmetry.space_group_name_H-M   'P 1'
#
loop_
_entity.id
_entity.type
_entity.pdbx_description
1 polymer ?
#
loop_
_entity_poly.entity_id
_entity_poly.type
_entity_poly.pdbx_seq_one_letter_code
_entity_poly.pdbx_strand_id
1 'polypeptide(L)'
;MGHRPEVFVRPVGLEEGRRLQRISRTAKDPVRLRRAIVVMMSAQGKSVPDITSLTQVRADYVRDVIHAFNERGFDAPDPKWSGGRPRTISSRVREHICLIARTSPADWGLAGLSTWSLAKLAEHLVKQQVVPAVSRETLRRILREGKVTWKTTTTWKSSNDPDFIAKMHRILALYDTPPADGRVVCVDSSGR
;
A
#
# COMPACT_ATOMS: atom_id res chain seq x y z
N MET A 1 36.01 -0.48 38.12
CA MET A 1 34.94 -0.21 37.12
C MET A 1 34.93 1.29 36.84
N GLY A 2 35.35 1.72 35.65
CA GLY A 2 35.46 3.15 35.34
C GLY A 2 34.08 3.81 35.26
N HIS A 3 33.88 4.89 36.02
CA HIS A 3 32.70 5.73 35.90
C HIS A 3 32.70 6.36 34.49
N ARG A 4 31.75 5.97 33.64
CA ARG A 4 31.55 6.64 32.35
C ARG A 4 31.10 8.08 32.62
N PRO A 5 31.66 9.08 31.92
CA PRO A 5 31.32 10.48 32.16
C PRO A 5 29.81 10.69 32.04
N GLU A 6 29.26 11.50 32.94
CA GLU A 6 27.86 11.89 32.89
C GLU A 6 27.62 12.76 31.64
N VAL A 7 26.60 12.40 30.86
CA VAL A 7 26.23 13.11 29.64
C VAL A 7 24.87 13.75 29.87
N PHE A 8 24.80 15.05 29.64
CA PHE A 8 23.57 15.84 29.74
C PHE A 8 23.23 16.47 28.39
N VAL A 9 21.96 16.81 28.21
CA VAL A 9 21.53 17.61 27.07
C VAL A 9 22.09 19.03 27.18
N ARG A 10 22.35 19.66 26.03
CA ARG A 10 22.71 21.08 25.95
C ARG A 10 21.62 21.93 26.62
N PRO A 11 21.93 23.15 27.10
CA PRO A 11 20.92 24.03 27.66
C PRO A 11 19.75 24.20 26.70
N VAL A 12 18.55 23.93 27.22
CA VAL A 12 17.28 23.98 26.49
C VAL A 12 16.60 25.30 26.84
N GLY A 13 16.37 26.14 25.84
CA GLY A 13 15.66 27.41 26.05
C GLY A 13 14.20 27.22 26.44
N LEU A 14 13.54 28.29 26.93
CA LEU A 14 12.12 28.28 27.31
C LEU A 14 11.20 27.79 26.18
N GLU A 15 11.46 28.22 24.94
CA GLU A 15 10.68 27.82 23.76
C GLU A 15 10.86 26.34 23.43
N GLU A 16 12.09 25.85 23.51
CA GLU A 16 12.43 24.45 23.30
C GLU A 16 11.79 23.57 24.39
N GLY A 17 11.81 24.00 25.65
CA GLY A 17 11.14 23.33 26.76
C GLY A 17 9.63 23.22 26.56
N ARG A 18 8.96 24.30 26.13
CA ARG A 18 7.53 24.29 25.76
C ARG A 18 7.24 23.32 24.62
N ARG A 19 8.13 23.26 23.62
CA ARG A 19 8.00 22.31 22.49
C ARG A 19 8.13 20.86 22.96
N LEU A 20 9.08 20.54 23.85
CA LEU A 20 9.21 19.21 24.44
C LEU A 20 7.97 18.80 25.24
N GLN A 21 7.40 19.72 26.04
CA GLN A 21 6.15 19.48 26.75
C GLN A 21 4.96 19.25 25.82
N ARG A 22 4.89 19.99 24.71
CA ARG A 22 3.84 19.75 23.70
C ARG A 22 3.99 18.36 23.06
N ILE A 23 5.22 17.97 22.70
CA ILE A 23 5.50 16.66 22.11
C ILE A 23 5.13 15.54 23.10
N SER A 24 5.47 15.67 24.39
CA SER A 24 5.14 14.64 25.37
C SER A 24 3.63 14.45 25.60
N ARG A 25 2.81 15.46 25.27
CA ARG A 25 1.34 15.40 25.40
C ARG A 25 0.63 14.97 24.13
N THR A 26 1.21 15.22 22.95
CA THR A 26 0.51 15.09 21.66
C THR A 26 1.11 14.02 20.73
N ALA A 27 2.32 13.53 21.00
CA ALA A 27 2.97 12.54 20.14
C ALA A 27 2.18 11.22 20.10
N LYS A 28 1.77 10.82 18.89
CA LYS A 28 1.15 9.51 18.62
C LYS A 28 2.19 8.38 18.51
N ASP A 29 3.41 8.73 18.11
CA ASP A 29 4.51 7.78 17.98
C ASP A 29 5.17 7.51 19.34
N PRO A 30 5.23 6.24 19.80
CA PRO A 30 5.75 5.91 21.12
C PRO A 30 7.25 6.13 21.25
N VAL A 31 8.03 6.04 20.16
CA VAL A 31 9.48 6.28 20.17
C VAL A 31 9.74 7.76 20.35
N ARG A 32 9.05 8.61 19.60
CA ARG A 32 9.13 10.07 19.70
C ARG A 32 8.72 10.57 21.08
N LEU A 33 7.64 10.02 21.65
CA LEU A 33 7.21 10.32 23.01
C LEU A 33 8.30 9.97 24.03
N ARG A 34 8.83 8.75 23.98
CA ARG A 34 9.86 8.28 24.90
C ARG A 34 11.15 9.09 24.80
N ARG A 35 11.61 9.42 23.59
CA ARG A 35 12.78 10.27 23.36
C ARG A 35 12.58 11.68 23.94
N ALA A 36 11.40 12.27 23.75
CA ALA A 36 11.09 13.59 24.31
C ALA A 36 11.09 13.58 25.86
N ILE A 37 10.59 12.52 26.49
CA ILE A 37 10.63 12.36 27.96
C ILE A 37 12.08 12.26 28.46
N VAL A 38 12.93 11.47 27.80
CA VAL A 38 14.35 11.34 28.14
C VAL A 38 15.07 12.69 28.06
N VAL A 39 14.87 13.45 26.97
CA VAL A 39 15.46 14.79 26.79
C VAL A 39 14.96 15.74 27.88
N MET A 40 13.67 15.71 28.21
CA MET A 40 13.09 16.56 29.25
C MET A 40 13.67 16.25 30.64
N MET A 41 13.78 14.97 31.01
CA MET A 41 14.37 14.58 32.29
C MET A 41 15.85 14.96 32.38
N SER A 42 16.61 14.80 31.29
CA SER A 42 18.01 15.23 31.24
C SER A 42 18.15 16.75 31.34
N ALA A 43 17.25 17.52 30.70
CA ALA A 43 17.23 18.99 30.80
C ALA A 43 16.89 19.48 32.22
N GLN A 44 16.18 18.67 33.00
CA GLN A 44 15.91 18.91 34.43
C GLN A 44 17.06 18.49 35.35
N GLY A 45 18.20 18.05 34.80
CA GLY A 45 19.37 17.65 35.58
C GLY A 45 19.33 16.23 36.12
N LYS A 46 18.39 15.37 35.66
CA LYS A 46 18.38 13.96 36.07
C LYS A 46 19.53 13.20 35.39
N SER A 47 20.27 12.43 36.18
CA SER A 47 21.37 11.61 35.69
C SER A 47 20.87 10.43 34.87
N VAL A 48 21.72 9.88 34.00
CA VAL A 48 21.37 8.70 33.18
C VAL A 48 20.85 7.53 34.02
N PRO A 49 21.45 7.15 35.17
CA PRO A 49 20.91 6.11 36.04
C PRO A 49 19.49 6.39 36.54
N ASP A 50 19.20 7.63 36.95
CA ASP A 50 17.87 8.04 37.43
C ASP A 50 16.83 7.91 36.30
N ILE A 51 17.18 8.38 35.11
CA ILE A 51 16.33 8.28 33.92
C ILE A 51 16.07 6.82 33.56
N THR A 52 17.07 5.95 33.63
CA THR A 52 16.87 4.52 33.33
C THR A 52 15.94 3.84 34.32
N SER A 53 16.03 4.17 35.61
CA SER A 53 15.13 3.64 36.64
C SER A 53 13.69 4.12 36.44
N LEU A 54 13.48 5.38 36.06
CA LEU A 54 12.15 5.95 35.85
C LEU A 54 11.50 5.50 34.53
N THR A 55 12.27 5.40 33.46
CA THR A 55 11.74 5.12 32.11
C THR A 55 11.85 3.66 31.69
N GLN A 56 12.56 2.83 32.48
CA GLN A 56 12.79 1.40 32.23
C GLN A 56 13.43 1.15 30.85
N VAL A 57 14.29 2.06 30.40
CA VAL A 57 15.07 1.92 29.16
C VAL A 57 16.55 1.66 29.47
N ARG A 58 17.28 1.12 28.50
CA ARG A 58 18.71 0.84 28.67
C ARG A 58 19.52 2.14 28.75
N ALA A 59 20.54 2.17 29.60
CA ALA A 59 21.43 3.33 29.77
C ALA A 59 22.13 3.76 28.46
N ASP A 60 22.43 2.81 27.58
CA ASP A 60 23.00 3.07 26.26
C ASP A 60 22.04 3.87 25.37
N TYR A 61 20.76 3.49 25.35
CA TYR A 61 19.71 4.20 24.65
C TYR A 61 19.51 5.63 25.18
N VAL A 62 19.55 5.83 26.50
CA VAL A 62 19.47 7.19 27.08
C VAL A 62 20.60 8.06 26.58
N ARG A 63 21.84 7.55 26.59
CA ARG A 63 23.01 8.29 26.10
C ARG A 63 22.90 8.60 24.62
N ASP A 64 22.51 7.63 23.79
CA ASP A 64 22.28 7.82 22.36
C ASP A 64 21.27 8.95 22.10
N VAL A 65 20.16 8.96 22.84
CA VAL A 65 19.14 10.03 22.72
C VAL A 65 19.69 11.39 23.13
N ILE A 66 20.46 11.47 24.20
CA ILE A 66 21.08 12.73 24.66
C ILE A 66 22.09 13.24 23.63
N HIS A 67 22.98 12.37 23.14
CA HIS A 67 23.95 12.71 22.09
C HIS A 67 23.24 13.15 20.81
N ALA A 68 22.26 12.37 20.34
CA ALA A 68 21.49 12.69 19.16
C ALA A 68 20.78 14.04 19.28
N PHE A 69 20.21 14.38 20.44
CA PHE A 69 19.60 15.68 20.69
C PHE A 69 20.62 16.82 20.72
N ASN A 70 21.81 16.59 21.27
CA ASN A 70 22.89 17.58 21.28
C ASN A 70 23.42 17.86 19.86
N GLU A 71 23.50 16.84 19.01
CA GLU A 71 23.97 16.97 17.63
C GLU A 71 22.91 17.54 16.68
N ARG A 72 21.65 17.11 16.80
CA ARG A 72 20.58 17.36 15.80
C ARG A 72 19.36 18.10 16.34
N GLY A 73 19.29 18.40 17.63
CA GLY A 73 18.15 19.06 18.25
C GLY A 73 16.84 18.29 18.07
N PHE A 74 15.77 18.97 17.64
CA PHE A 74 14.42 18.40 17.50
C PHE A 74 14.23 17.44 16.31
N ASP A 75 15.24 17.22 15.48
CA ASP A 75 15.27 16.13 14.49
C ASP A 75 15.67 14.79 15.11
N ALA A 76 16.27 14.79 16.31
CA ALA A 76 16.66 13.58 17.03
C ALA A 76 15.50 12.70 17.55
N PRO A 77 14.39 13.27 18.06
CA PRO A 77 13.26 12.49 18.56
C PRO A 77 12.48 11.78 17.46
N ASP A 78 12.62 12.20 16.20
CA ASP A 78 11.87 11.59 15.11
C ASP A 78 12.51 10.22 14.75
N PRO A 79 11.77 9.11 14.89
CA PRO A 79 12.28 7.82 14.46
C PRO A 79 12.49 7.84 12.95
N LYS A 80 13.75 7.71 12.52
CA LYS A 80 14.06 7.38 11.12
C LYS A 80 13.62 5.95 10.87
N TRP A 81 12.35 5.76 10.50
CA TRP A 81 11.86 4.51 9.97
C TRP A 81 12.57 4.26 8.65
N SER A 82 13.69 3.53 8.68
CA SER A 82 14.25 3.00 7.45
C SER A 82 13.19 2.08 6.85
N GLY A 83 12.68 2.44 5.68
CA GLY A 83 11.85 1.53 4.90
C GLY A 83 12.57 0.19 4.82
N GLY A 84 11.83 -0.91 5.02
CA GLY A 84 12.41 -2.25 5.00
C GLY A 84 13.19 -2.54 3.71
N ARG A 85 13.84 -3.71 3.66
CA ARG A 85 14.71 -4.12 2.54
C ARG A 85 14.13 -3.67 1.18
N PRO A 86 14.91 -2.96 0.35
CA PRO A 86 14.44 -2.49 -0.95
C PRO A 86 13.92 -3.69 -1.77
N ARG A 87 12.83 -3.46 -2.51
CA ARG A 87 12.14 -4.51 -3.26
C ARG A 87 13.06 -5.05 -4.36
N THR A 88 13.13 -6.38 -4.51
CA THR A 88 13.96 -7.05 -5.52
C THR A 88 13.56 -6.72 -6.96
N ILE A 89 12.27 -6.46 -7.21
CA ILE A 89 11.76 -6.10 -8.53
C ILE A 89 11.56 -4.59 -8.57
N SER A 90 12.31 -3.92 -9.46
CA SER A 90 12.25 -2.47 -9.65
C SER A 90 10.89 -2.00 -10.14
N SER A 91 10.57 -0.72 -9.92
CA SER A 91 9.33 -0.09 -10.38
C SER A 91 9.14 -0.20 -11.89
N ARG A 92 10.20 0.03 -12.67
CA ARG A 92 10.19 -0.07 -14.14
C ARG A 92 9.80 -1.48 -14.61
N VAL A 93 10.35 -2.51 -13.98
CA VAL A 93 10.02 -3.91 -14.33
C VAL A 93 8.56 -4.23 -13.97
N ARG A 94 8.05 -3.69 -12.86
CA ARG A 94 6.63 -3.87 -12.47
C ARG A 94 5.67 -3.23 -13.46
N GLU A 95 5.99 -2.03 -13.94
CA GLU A 95 5.19 -1.35 -14.94
C GLU A 95 5.21 -2.11 -16.27
N HIS A 96 6.38 -2.61 -16.67
CA HIS A 96 6.54 -3.46 -17.84
C HIS A 96 5.71 -4.77 -17.72
N ILE A 97 5.72 -5.41 -16.55
CA ILE A 97 4.86 -6.57 -16.25
C ILE A 97 3.38 -6.20 -16.38
N CYS A 98 2.96 -5.03 -15.88
CA CYS A 98 1.58 -4.57 -16.00
C CYS A 98 1.18 -4.28 -17.44
N LEU A 99 2.11 -3.76 -18.26
CA LEU A 99 1.89 -3.52 -19.69
C LEU A 99 1.66 -4.84 -20.43
N ILE A 100 2.54 -5.82 -20.24
CA ILE A 100 2.40 -7.17 -20.84
C ILE A 100 1.07 -7.80 -20.40
N ALA A 101 0.74 -7.72 -19.11
CA ALA A 101 -0.50 -8.27 -18.58
C ALA A 101 -1.79 -7.62 -19.13
N ARG A 102 -1.70 -6.40 -19.71
CA ARG A 102 -2.83 -5.71 -20.37
C ARG A 102 -2.97 -6.08 -21.84
N THR A 103 -1.90 -6.57 -22.48
CA THR A 103 -1.98 -7.09 -23.86
C THR A 103 -2.72 -8.42 -23.91
N SER A 104 -3.24 -8.83 -25.07
CA SER A 104 -3.88 -10.14 -25.22
C SER A 104 -2.81 -11.22 -25.41
N PRO A 105 -2.92 -12.40 -24.79
CA PRO A 105 -2.02 -13.53 -25.08
C PRO A 105 -2.00 -13.92 -26.57
N ALA A 106 -3.07 -13.65 -27.30
CA ALA A 106 -3.17 -13.90 -28.74
C ALA A 106 -2.15 -13.09 -29.56
N ASP A 107 -1.82 -11.87 -29.12
CA ASP A 107 -0.81 -11.00 -29.76
C ASP A 107 0.60 -11.59 -29.70
N TRP A 108 0.82 -12.47 -28.71
CA TRP A 108 2.10 -13.12 -28.44
C TRP A 108 2.18 -14.56 -28.99
N GLY A 109 1.28 -14.93 -29.90
CA GLY A 109 1.28 -16.26 -30.53
C GLY A 109 0.79 -17.40 -29.63
N LEU A 110 0.18 -17.09 -28.47
CA LEU A 110 -0.50 -18.07 -27.62
C LEU A 110 -1.95 -18.25 -28.13
N ALA A 111 -2.08 -18.87 -29.29
CA ALA A 111 -3.38 -19.18 -29.88
C ALA A 111 -4.15 -20.14 -28.94
N GLY A 112 -5.32 -19.72 -28.46
CA GLY A 112 -6.19 -20.50 -27.57
C GLY A 112 -6.44 -19.89 -26.18
N LEU A 113 -5.76 -18.78 -25.82
CA LEU A 113 -6.01 -18.07 -24.57
C LEU A 113 -6.53 -16.65 -24.81
N SER A 114 -7.79 -16.40 -24.47
CA SER A 114 -8.39 -15.05 -24.53
C SER A 114 -7.91 -14.14 -23.39
N THR A 115 -7.43 -14.70 -22.28
CA THR A 115 -6.95 -13.95 -21.10
C THR A 115 -5.69 -14.58 -20.52
N TRP A 116 -4.86 -13.76 -19.86
CA TRP A 116 -3.69 -14.24 -19.15
C TRP A 116 -4.07 -15.05 -17.92
N SER A 117 -3.54 -16.26 -17.79
CA SER A 117 -3.46 -16.93 -16.50
C SER A 117 -2.17 -16.50 -15.78
N LEU A 118 -2.18 -16.45 -14.44
CA LEU A 118 -0.98 -16.09 -13.66
C LEU A 118 0.21 -17.01 -13.95
N ALA A 119 -0.04 -18.30 -14.22
CA ALA A 119 0.99 -19.26 -14.55
C ALA A 119 1.60 -18.96 -15.93
N LYS A 120 0.76 -18.76 -16.95
CA LYS A 120 1.22 -18.47 -18.32
C LYS A 120 1.91 -17.11 -18.41
N LEU A 121 1.45 -16.12 -17.65
CA LEU A 121 2.13 -14.84 -17.55
C LEU A 121 3.52 -14.99 -16.90
N ALA A 122 3.66 -15.79 -15.84
CA ALA A 122 4.96 -16.04 -15.23
C ALA A 122 5.93 -16.75 -16.19
N GLU A 123 5.46 -17.79 -16.88
CA GLU A 123 6.25 -18.49 -17.92
C GLU A 123 6.69 -17.53 -19.03
N HIS A 124 5.77 -16.67 -19.51
CA HIS A 124 6.06 -15.71 -20.56
C HIS A 124 7.07 -14.64 -20.12
N LEU A 125 6.95 -14.14 -18.88
CA LEU A 125 7.89 -13.16 -18.33
C LEU A 125 9.32 -13.71 -18.16
N VAL A 126 9.44 -14.99 -17.84
CA VAL A 126 10.75 -15.68 -17.79
C VAL A 126 11.29 -15.90 -19.21
N LYS A 127 10.43 -16.32 -20.16
CA LYS A 127 10.81 -16.52 -21.57
C LYS A 127 11.31 -15.23 -22.23
N GLN A 128 10.68 -14.09 -21.94
CA GLN A 128 11.07 -12.77 -22.42
C GLN A 128 12.25 -12.15 -21.64
N GLN A 129 12.84 -12.88 -20.67
CA GLN A 129 13.93 -12.43 -19.80
C GLN A 129 13.64 -11.12 -19.03
N VAL A 130 12.35 -10.80 -18.81
CA VAL A 130 11.92 -9.61 -18.06
C VAL A 130 12.26 -9.74 -16.58
N VAL A 131 12.20 -10.97 -16.05
CA VAL A 131 12.58 -11.33 -14.69
C VAL A 131 13.23 -12.73 -14.66
N PRO A 132 14.27 -12.95 -13.83
CA PRO A 132 14.93 -14.25 -13.73
C PRO A 132 14.02 -15.32 -13.10
N ALA A 133 13.22 -14.94 -12.11
CA ALA A 133 12.20 -15.77 -11.50
C ALA A 133 11.14 -14.89 -10.82
N VAL A 134 9.86 -15.27 -10.93
CA VAL A 134 8.77 -14.58 -10.23
C VAL A 134 7.75 -15.59 -9.69
N SER A 135 7.43 -15.45 -8.40
CA SER A 135 6.36 -16.24 -7.78
C SER A 135 4.98 -15.73 -8.20
N ARG A 136 4.00 -16.64 -8.29
CA ARG A 136 2.60 -16.32 -8.58
C ARG A 136 2.03 -15.27 -7.62
N GLU A 137 2.38 -15.33 -6.34
CA GLU A 137 1.92 -14.35 -5.35
C GLU A 137 2.55 -12.98 -5.54
N THR A 138 3.83 -12.93 -5.91
CA THR A 138 4.51 -11.67 -6.25
C THR A 138 3.86 -11.03 -7.48
N LEU A 139 3.57 -11.83 -8.51
CA LEU A 139 2.89 -11.38 -9.71
C LEU A 139 1.47 -10.88 -9.40
N ARG A 140 0.70 -11.62 -8.59
CA ARG A 140 -0.64 -11.20 -8.13
C ARG A 140 -0.60 -9.87 -7.38
N ARG A 141 0.37 -9.67 -6.47
CA ARG A 141 0.56 -8.39 -5.76
C ARG A 141 0.87 -7.26 -6.72
N ILE A 142 1.78 -7.47 -7.67
CA ILE A 142 2.15 -6.47 -8.70
C ILE A 142 0.93 -6.08 -9.53
N LEU A 143 0.14 -7.05 -10.00
CA LEU A 143 -1.05 -6.79 -10.81
C LEU A 143 -2.16 -6.08 -10.02
N ARG A 144 -2.33 -6.40 -8.73
CA ARG A 144 -3.25 -5.68 -7.84
C ARG A 144 -2.80 -4.24 -7.60
N GLU A 145 -1.51 -4.02 -7.32
CA GLU A 145 -0.92 -2.67 -7.19
C GLU A 145 -1.10 -1.88 -8.50
N GLY A 146 -0.91 -2.53 -9.66
CA GLY A 146 -1.11 -1.96 -11.00
C GLY A 146 -2.55 -1.88 -11.49
N LYS A 147 -3.54 -2.22 -10.65
CA LYS A 147 -4.99 -2.25 -10.96
C LYS A 147 -5.32 -3.00 -12.26
N VAL A 148 -4.57 -4.04 -12.60
CA VAL A 148 -4.86 -4.89 -13.76
C VAL A 148 -5.91 -5.92 -13.33
N THR A 149 -7.05 -5.91 -14.01
CA THR A 149 -8.11 -6.89 -13.79
C THR A 149 -8.43 -7.59 -15.10
N TRP A 150 -8.34 -8.92 -15.09
CA TRP A 150 -8.84 -9.74 -16.19
C TRP A 150 -10.29 -10.07 -15.87
N LYS A 151 -11.20 -9.21 -16.30
CA LYS A 151 -12.63 -9.53 -16.22
C LYS A 151 -12.90 -10.61 -17.27
N THR A 152 -13.45 -11.74 -16.84
CA THR A 152 -14.14 -12.64 -17.76
C THR A 152 -15.28 -11.85 -18.36
N THR A 153 -15.26 -11.62 -19.67
CA THR A 153 -16.43 -11.10 -20.38
C THR A 153 -17.56 -12.10 -20.15
N THR A 154 -18.57 -11.69 -19.38
CA THR A 154 -19.82 -12.42 -19.23
C THR A 154 -20.27 -12.87 -20.61
N THR A 155 -20.45 -14.18 -20.79
CA THR A 155 -20.92 -14.79 -22.03
C THR A 155 -22.18 -14.05 -22.48
N TRP A 156 -22.13 -13.39 -23.63
CA TRP A 156 -23.33 -12.84 -24.25
C TRP A 156 -24.24 -14.03 -24.59
N LYS A 157 -25.43 -14.09 -23.98
CA LYS A 157 -26.49 -15.01 -24.43
C LYS A 157 -26.91 -14.54 -25.82
N SER A 158 -26.32 -15.13 -26.86
CA SER A 158 -26.76 -14.93 -28.22
C SER A 158 -28.00 -15.82 -28.43
N SER A 159 -29.12 -15.23 -28.84
CA SER A 159 -30.30 -16.02 -29.22
C SER A 159 -30.02 -16.72 -30.55
N ASN A 160 -30.24 -18.03 -30.62
CA ASN A 160 -30.09 -18.81 -31.86
C ASN A 160 -31.35 -18.75 -32.76
N ASP A 161 -32.21 -17.75 -32.53
CA ASP A 161 -33.46 -17.56 -33.26
C ASP A 161 -33.18 -16.77 -34.56
N PRO A 162 -33.52 -17.30 -35.74
CA PRO A 162 -33.25 -16.66 -37.03
C PRO A 162 -34.00 -15.33 -37.20
N ASP A 163 -35.10 -15.14 -36.47
CA ASP A 163 -35.93 -13.94 -36.46
C ASP A 163 -35.61 -13.01 -35.27
N PHE A 164 -34.52 -13.25 -34.53
CA PHE A 164 -34.20 -12.51 -33.30
C PHE A 164 -34.17 -11.01 -33.53
N ILE A 165 -33.54 -10.56 -34.62
CA ILE A 165 -33.43 -9.14 -34.97
C ILE A 165 -34.82 -8.55 -35.24
N ALA A 166 -35.67 -9.24 -36.00
CA ALA A 166 -37.02 -8.78 -36.30
C ALA A 166 -37.89 -8.68 -35.04
N LYS A 167 -37.82 -9.69 -34.15
CA LYS A 167 -38.52 -9.69 -32.86
C LYS A 167 -38.00 -8.59 -31.93
N MET A 168 -36.69 -8.38 -31.87
CA MET A 168 -36.07 -7.31 -31.09
C MET A 168 -36.55 -5.94 -31.56
N HIS A 169 -36.52 -5.66 -32.87
CA HIS A 169 -37.01 -4.40 -33.42
C HIS A 169 -38.49 -4.16 -33.11
N ARG A 170 -39.32 -5.21 -33.20
CA ARG A 170 -40.73 -5.14 -32.83
C ARG A 170 -40.93 -4.79 -31.36
N ILE A 171 -40.13 -5.37 -30.46
CA ILE A 171 -40.20 -5.09 -29.02
C ILE A 171 -39.71 -3.66 -28.73
N LEU A 172 -38.62 -3.22 -29.35
CA LEU A 172 -38.09 -1.86 -29.19
C LEU A 172 -39.09 -0.80 -29.67
N ALA A 173 -39.76 -1.03 -30.80
CA ALA A 173 -40.78 -0.13 -31.31
C ALA A 173 -41.95 0.10 -30.31
N LEU A 174 -42.25 -0.88 -29.45
CA LEU A 174 -43.27 -0.73 -28.40
C LEU A 174 -42.82 0.20 -27.25
N TYR A 175 -41.51 0.37 -27.03
CA TYR A 175 -40.99 1.34 -26.07
C TYR A 175 -41.02 2.76 -26.62
N ASP A 176 -40.66 2.93 -27.89
CA ASP A 176 -40.62 4.24 -28.55
C ASP A 176 -42.01 4.75 -28.94
N THR A 177 -42.93 3.85 -29.30
CA THR A 177 -44.30 4.19 -29.70
C THR A 177 -45.28 3.23 -29.03
N PRO A 178 -45.64 3.47 -27.76
CA PRO A 178 -46.64 2.65 -27.09
C PRO A 178 -48.02 2.85 -27.75
N PRO A 179 -48.86 1.80 -27.83
CA PRO A 179 -50.19 1.90 -28.38
C PRO A 179 -51.06 2.87 -27.56
N ALA A 180 -51.80 3.75 -28.22
CA ALA A 180 -52.59 4.81 -27.58
C ALA A 180 -53.69 4.28 -26.63
N ASP A 181 -54.15 3.04 -26.84
CA ASP A 181 -55.23 2.39 -26.09
C ASP A 181 -54.75 1.20 -25.22
N GLY A 182 -53.44 1.04 -25.04
CA GLY A 182 -52.87 -0.14 -24.38
C GLY A 182 -51.69 0.15 -23.45
N ARG A 183 -51.36 -0.81 -22.58
CA ARG A 183 -50.16 -0.76 -21.73
C ARG A 183 -49.16 -1.83 -22.17
N VAL A 184 -47.88 -1.47 -22.22
CA VAL A 184 -46.79 -2.43 -22.46
C VAL A 184 -46.38 -3.03 -21.11
N VAL A 185 -46.48 -4.35 -20.98
CA VAL A 185 -46.10 -5.09 -19.77
C VAL A 185 -45.00 -6.09 -20.13
N CYS A 186 -43.88 -6.04 -19.41
CA CYS A 186 -42.81 -7.03 -19.53
C CYS A 186 -42.89 -8.05 -18.41
N VAL A 187 -42.88 -9.33 -18.76
CA VAL A 187 -42.89 -10.45 -17.81
C VAL A 187 -41.61 -11.24 -17.99
N ASP A 188 -40.80 -11.31 -16.93
CA ASP A 188 -39.64 -12.20 -16.85
C ASP A 188 -39.96 -13.33 -15.87
N SER A 189 -39.78 -14.58 -16.31
CA SER A 189 -39.82 -15.73 -15.41
C SER A 189 -38.41 -16.07 -14.96
N SER A 190 -38.08 -15.68 -13.74
CA SER A 190 -36.90 -16.20 -13.07
C SER A 190 -37.17 -17.65 -12.65
N GLY A 191 -36.52 -18.61 -13.30
CA GLY A 191 -36.58 -20.03 -12.95
C GLY A 191 -36.13 -20.27 -11.50
N ARG A 192 -36.82 -21.19 -10.81
CA ARG A 192 -36.48 -21.61 -9.44
C ARG A 192 -35.17 -22.40 -9.41
#